data_AF-A0A1W1U9W6-F1
#
_entry.id   AF-A0A1W1U9W6-F1
#
_cell.length_a   1.000
_cell.length_b   1.000
_cell.length_c   1.000
_cell.angle_alpha   90.00
_cell.angle_beta   90.00
_cell.angle_gamma   90.00
#
_symmetry.space_group_name_H-M   'P 1'
#
loop_
_entity.id
_entity.type
_entity.pdbx_description
1 polymer ?
#
loop_
_entity_poly.entity_id
_entity_poly.type
_entity_poly.pdbx_seq_one_letter_code
_entity_poly.pdbx_strand_id
1 'polypeptide(L)'
;MDTEKLESLLKDIDRHGAMLEFEARSVHSEDLVDIAIARNFIRIMETEIGKIAYLAHKGRIMVGHSSGYIPSEESLINAVFLRQVEKDLTKKGYETSVNERRNSVVYYENGKKVLVLAKQDGYTRVGIRRLYAKEVLSNEFSEMHVYCYDADKIEMIRLRDAFYEPEPGRKKLALDPEKFKLFNFSPKAFTQES
;
A
#
# COMPACT_ATOMS: atom_id res chain seq x y z
N MET A 1 -3.55 -13.73 27.73
CA MET A 1 -3.31 -12.97 26.50
C MET A 1 -2.68 -11.67 26.92
N ASP A 2 -1.44 -11.46 26.50
CA ASP A 2 -0.70 -10.24 26.75
C ASP A 2 -1.33 -9.10 25.94
N THR A 3 -1.91 -8.12 26.63
CA THR A 3 -2.63 -7.01 25.99
C THR A 3 -1.71 -6.17 25.13
N GLU A 4 -0.45 -5.98 25.55
CA GLU A 4 0.53 -5.18 24.80
C GLU A 4 0.87 -5.85 23.47
N LYS A 5 1.04 -7.19 23.47
CA LYS A 5 1.27 -7.95 22.24
C LYS A 5 0.08 -7.90 21.29
N LEU A 6 -1.14 -8.04 21.81
CA LEU A 6 -2.34 -7.89 20.99
C LEU A 6 -2.42 -6.48 20.38
N GLU A 7 -2.22 -5.44 21.19
CA GLU A 7 -2.21 -4.06 20.68
C GLU A 7 -1.15 -3.83 19.61
N SER A 8 0.04 -4.40 19.77
CA SER A 8 1.11 -4.36 18.77
C SER A 8 0.67 -4.97 17.44
N LEU A 9 0.10 -6.19 17.46
CA LEU A 9 -0.46 -6.85 16.26
C LEU A 9 -1.54 -5.99 15.59
N LEU A 10 -2.49 -5.48 16.37
CA LEU A 10 -3.61 -4.70 15.83
C LEU A 10 -3.14 -3.37 15.23
N LYS A 11 -2.19 -2.67 15.86
CA LYS A 11 -1.61 -1.43 15.34
C LYS A 11 -0.81 -1.67 14.06
N ASP A 12 -0.11 -2.80 13.95
CA ASP A 12 0.65 -3.13 12.75
C ASP A 12 -0.26 -3.42 11.54
N ILE A 13 -1.37 -4.13 11.78
CA ILE A 13 -2.43 -4.29 10.76
C ILE A 13 -3.10 -2.95 10.46
N ASP A 14 -3.41 -2.13 11.46
CA ASP A 14 -4.11 -0.85 11.29
C ASP A 14 -3.32 0.14 10.42
N ARG A 15 -1.99 0.20 10.62
CA ARG A 15 -1.08 1.12 9.92
C ARG A 15 -1.27 1.09 8.40
N HIS A 16 -1.59 -0.08 7.83
CA HIS A 16 -1.85 -0.24 6.40
C HIS A 16 -3.29 -0.65 6.08
N GLY A 17 -4.06 -1.03 7.10
CA GLY A 17 -5.39 -1.63 6.99
C GLY A 17 -5.38 -3.16 6.84
N ALA A 18 -4.28 -3.76 6.38
CA ALA A 18 -4.17 -5.19 6.15
C ALA A 18 -2.73 -5.71 6.19
N MET A 19 -2.58 -7.02 6.40
CA MET A 19 -1.31 -7.76 6.37
C MET A 19 -1.56 -9.20 5.89
N LEU A 20 -0.58 -9.84 5.25
CA LEU A 20 -0.66 -11.27 4.97
C LEU A 20 -0.68 -12.09 6.25
N GLU A 21 -1.47 -13.15 6.29
CA GLU A 21 -1.61 -14.00 7.49
C GLU A 21 -0.28 -14.64 7.89
N PHE A 22 0.48 -15.19 6.94
CA PHE A 22 1.79 -15.79 7.23
C PHE A 22 2.76 -14.76 7.83
N GLU A 23 2.67 -13.50 7.36
CA GLU A 23 3.49 -12.42 7.88
C GLU A 23 3.09 -12.07 9.31
N ALA A 24 1.78 -12.01 9.60
CA ALA A 24 1.27 -11.76 10.94
C ALA A 24 1.77 -12.84 11.92
N ARG A 25 1.72 -14.10 11.49
CA ARG A 25 2.20 -15.26 12.26
C ARG A 25 3.71 -15.19 12.50
N SER A 26 4.48 -14.84 11.47
CA SER A 26 5.94 -14.72 11.55
C SER A 26 6.39 -13.58 12.49
N VAL A 27 5.73 -12.42 12.43
CA VAL A 27 6.12 -11.23 13.21
C VAL A 27 5.59 -11.26 14.64
N HIS A 28 4.37 -11.75 14.85
CA HIS A 28 3.64 -11.60 16.13
C HIS A 28 3.33 -12.94 16.84
N SER A 29 3.81 -14.07 16.32
CA SER A 29 3.54 -15.47 16.73
C SER A 29 2.18 -16.05 16.30
N GLU A 30 2.19 -17.35 15.95
CA GLU A 30 0.99 -18.10 15.53
C GLU A 30 -0.12 -18.08 16.59
N ASP A 31 0.21 -18.43 17.84
CA ASP A 31 -0.76 -18.48 18.94
C ASP A 31 -1.50 -17.15 19.14
N LEU A 32 -0.80 -16.02 19.00
CA LEU A 32 -1.41 -14.72 19.16
C LEU A 32 -2.40 -14.42 18.02
N VAL A 33 -2.04 -14.75 16.78
CA VAL A 33 -2.91 -14.59 15.61
C VAL A 33 -4.16 -15.46 15.76
N ASP A 34 -4.02 -16.72 16.18
CA ASP A 34 -5.15 -17.62 16.39
C ASP A 34 -6.09 -17.13 17.49
N ILE A 35 -5.54 -16.64 18.61
CA ILE A 35 -6.34 -16.01 19.67
C ILE A 35 -7.06 -14.75 19.15
N ALA A 36 -6.39 -13.93 18.34
CA ALA A 36 -6.99 -12.71 17.77
C ALA A 36 -8.14 -13.03 16.80
N ILE A 37 -8.01 -14.08 15.99
CA ILE A 37 -9.07 -14.60 15.12
C ILE A 37 -10.24 -15.14 15.97
N ALA A 38 -9.95 -16.05 16.90
CA ALA A 38 -10.96 -16.69 17.74
C ALA A 38 -11.76 -15.68 18.57
N ARG A 39 -11.13 -14.58 18.99
CA ARG A 39 -11.77 -13.48 19.72
C ARG A 39 -12.35 -12.37 18.83
N ASN A 40 -12.35 -12.57 17.50
CA ASN A 40 -12.89 -11.68 16.49
C ASN A 40 -12.31 -10.25 16.56
N PHE A 41 -11.01 -10.13 16.87
CA PHE A 41 -10.26 -8.87 16.71
C PHE A 41 -9.77 -8.70 15.27
N ILE A 42 -9.41 -9.80 14.62
CA ILE A 42 -9.02 -9.85 13.21
C ILE A 42 -9.91 -10.85 12.44
N ARG A 43 -9.99 -10.68 11.13
CA ARG A 43 -10.63 -11.60 10.19
C ARG A 43 -9.64 -11.94 9.08
N ILE A 44 -9.82 -13.11 8.48
CA ILE A 44 -9.05 -13.56 7.33
C ILE A 44 -9.93 -13.53 6.09
N MET A 45 -9.39 -13.03 4.97
CA MET A 45 -9.97 -13.15 3.63
C MET A 45 -8.98 -13.89 2.74
N GLU A 46 -9.46 -14.88 2.01
CA GLU A 46 -8.68 -15.55 0.97
C GLU A 46 -8.77 -14.72 -0.30
N THR A 47 -7.62 -14.48 -0.94
CA THR A 47 -7.48 -13.65 -2.14
C THR A 47 -6.50 -14.31 -3.10
N GLU A 48 -6.36 -13.78 -4.31
CA GLU A 48 -5.39 -14.31 -5.28
C GLU A 48 -3.92 -14.19 -4.85
N ILE A 49 -3.60 -13.29 -3.90
CA ILE A 49 -2.25 -13.14 -3.33
C ILE A 49 -2.06 -13.89 -2.00
N GLY A 50 -3.04 -14.71 -1.62
CA GLY A 50 -3.05 -15.50 -0.39
C GLY A 50 -4.03 -14.99 0.66
N LYS A 51 -3.85 -15.46 1.91
CA LYS A 51 -4.71 -15.11 3.05
C LYS A 51 -4.31 -13.77 3.65
N ILE A 52 -5.25 -12.85 3.74
CA ILE A 52 -5.05 -11.50 4.26
C ILE A 52 -5.78 -11.34 5.59
N ALA A 53 -5.04 -10.95 6.63
CA ALA A 53 -5.55 -10.55 7.92
C ALA A 53 -5.91 -9.05 7.92
N TYR A 54 -7.12 -8.72 8.39
CA TYR A 54 -7.60 -7.35 8.55
C TYR A 54 -8.39 -7.19 9.86
N LEU A 55 -8.52 -5.95 10.33
CA LEU A 55 -9.22 -5.68 11.58
C LEU A 55 -10.73 -5.95 11.47
N ALA A 56 -11.23 -6.80 12.36
CA ALA A 56 -12.66 -6.94 12.60
C ALA A 56 -13.19 -5.74 13.40
N HIS A 57 -14.51 -5.63 13.56
CA HIS A 57 -15.13 -4.54 14.31
C HIS A 57 -14.53 -4.33 15.71
N LYS A 58 -14.25 -5.41 16.44
CA LYS A 58 -13.64 -5.34 17.79
C LYS A 58 -12.20 -4.83 17.75
N GLY A 59 -11.40 -5.28 16.78
CA GLY A 59 -10.02 -4.80 16.59
C GLY A 59 -9.99 -3.33 16.20
N ARG A 60 -10.90 -2.90 15.33
CA ARG A 60 -11.07 -1.50 14.93
C ARG A 60 -11.35 -0.59 16.12
N ILE A 61 -12.27 -0.96 17.01
CA ILE A 61 -12.55 -0.20 18.25
C ILE A 61 -11.31 -0.12 19.13
N MET A 62 -10.57 -1.23 19.27
CA MET A 62 -9.39 -1.29 20.13
C MET A 62 -8.26 -0.36 19.68
N VAL A 63 -8.15 -0.09 18.37
CA VAL A 63 -7.18 0.87 17.83
C VAL A 63 -7.77 2.28 17.59
N GLY A 64 -9.01 2.53 18.04
CA GLY A 64 -9.60 3.87 18.08
C GLY A 64 -10.57 4.25 16.95
N HIS A 65 -10.96 3.31 16.08
CA HIS A 65 -11.97 3.56 15.05
C HIS A 65 -13.40 3.45 15.60
N SER A 66 -14.30 4.34 15.13
CA SER A 66 -15.69 4.43 15.60
C SER A 66 -16.70 3.57 14.83
N SER A 67 -16.31 2.94 13.72
CA SER A 67 -17.22 2.20 12.84
C SER A 67 -16.76 0.79 12.50
N GLY A 68 -17.73 -0.10 12.28
CA GLY A 68 -17.51 -1.35 11.55
C GLY A 68 -17.38 -1.04 10.06
N TYR A 69 -16.16 -1.15 9.53
CA TYR A 69 -15.90 -1.10 8.09
C TYR A 69 -15.48 -2.50 7.65
N ILE A 70 -16.07 -2.98 6.56
CA ILE A 70 -15.65 -4.23 5.91
C ILE A 70 -14.99 -3.83 4.59
N PRO A 71 -13.67 -4.01 4.45
CA PRO A 71 -12.96 -3.68 3.23
C PRO A 71 -13.35 -4.64 2.09
N SER A 72 -13.29 -4.12 0.85
CA SER A 72 -13.33 -4.99 -0.33
C SER A 72 -12.01 -5.75 -0.48
N GLU A 73 -12.04 -6.86 -1.23
CA GLU A 73 -10.85 -7.64 -1.58
C GLU A 73 -9.77 -6.76 -2.24
N GLU A 74 -10.14 -5.96 -3.25
CA GLU A 74 -9.22 -5.01 -3.91
C GLU A 74 -8.58 -4.03 -2.91
N SER A 75 -9.33 -3.57 -1.90
CA SER A 75 -8.80 -2.66 -0.87
C SER A 75 -7.78 -3.36 0.02
N LEU A 76 -8.03 -4.62 0.37
CA LEU A 76 -7.10 -5.44 1.16
C LEU A 76 -5.81 -5.75 0.40
N ILE A 77 -5.91 -6.11 -0.87
CA ILE A 77 -4.74 -6.38 -1.71
C ILE A 77 -3.89 -5.12 -1.85
N ASN A 78 -4.50 -3.97 -2.17
CA ASN A 78 -3.79 -2.69 -2.26
C ASN A 78 -3.10 -2.29 -0.95
N ALA A 79 -3.74 -2.56 0.21
CA ALA A 79 -3.14 -2.33 1.52
C ALA A 79 -1.90 -3.20 1.76
N VAL A 80 -1.97 -4.50 1.42
CA VAL A 80 -0.83 -5.41 1.49
C VAL A 80 0.30 -4.95 0.57
N PHE A 81 -0.01 -4.51 -0.65
CA PHE A 81 1.00 -4.01 -1.59
C PHE A 81 1.69 -2.75 -1.09
N LEU A 82 0.92 -1.80 -0.54
CA LEU A 82 1.48 -0.60 0.06
C LEU A 82 2.46 -0.95 1.20
N ARG A 83 2.10 -1.91 2.04
CA ARG A 83 2.97 -2.42 3.10
C ARG A 83 4.26 -3.03 2.56
N GLN A 84 4.19 -3.84 1.52
CA GLN A 84 5.39 -4.45 0.93
C GLN A 84 6.32 -3.39 0.29
N VAL A 85 5.74 -2.36 -0.34
CA VAL A 85 6.50 -1.22 -0.85
C VAL A 85 7.16 -0.43 0.28
N GLU A 86 6.45 -0.16 1.38
CA GLU A 86 7.04 0.48 2.56
C GLU A 86 8.24 -0.31 3.10
N LYS A 87 8.10 -1.62 3.22
CA LYS A 87 9.17 -2.51 3.70
C LYS A 87 10.38 -2.50 2.78
N ASP A 88 10.19 -2.53 1.47
CA ASP A 88 11.29 -2.46 0.50
C ASP A 88 12.03 -1.12 0.59
N LEU A 89 11.30 -0.01 0.73
CA LEU A 89 11.90 1.33 0.94
C LEU A 89 12.68 1.40 2.25
N THR A 90 12.11 0.88 3.34
CA THR A 90 12.78 0.82 4.65
C THR A 90 14.05 -0.02 4.57
N LYS A 91 14.02 -1.17 3.88
CA LYS A 91 15.18 -2.04 3.67
C LYS A 91 16.28 -1.36 2.85
N LYS A 92 15.92 -0.43 1.96
CA LYS A 92 16.87 0.42 1.21
C LYS A 92 17.45 1.56 2.05
N GLY A 93 17.00 1.74 3.29
CA GLY A 93 17.50 2.75 4.23
C GLY A 93 16.72 4.06 4.22
N TYR A 94 15.55 4.10 3.56
CA TYR A 94 14.70 5.28 3.58
C TYR A 94 13.85 5.34 4.86
N GLU A 95 13.70 6.53 5.43
CA GLU A 95 12.71 6.79 6.48
C GLU A 95 11.33 6.93 5.83
N THR A 96 10.38 6.10 6.26
CA THR A 96 9.01 6.05 5.70
C THR A 96 7.95 6.44 6.73
N SER A 97 6.87 7.02 6.24
CA SER A 97 5.64 7.27 7.00
C SER A 97 4.42 6.92 6.14
N VAL A 98 3.40 6.31 6.75
CA VAL A 98 2.15 6.00 6.05
C VAL A 98 1.18 7.17 6.19
N ASN A 99 0.57 7.57 5.08
CA ASN A 99 -0.48 8.57 5.04
C ASN A 99 -1.83 7.86 4.85
N GLU A 100 -2.49 7.55 5.96
CA GLU A 100 -3.75 6.78 6.01
C GLU A 100 -4.84 7.40 5.13
N ARG A 101 -4.99 8.73 5.14
CA ARG A 101 -6.01 9.44 4.36
C ARG A 101 -5.86 9.22 2.85
N ARG A 102 -4.66 8.92 2.39
CA ARG A 102 -4.31 8.83 0.97
C ARG A 102 -3.98 7.41 0.51
N ASN A 103 -3.95 6.46 1.44
CA ASN A 103 -3.45 5.10 1.20
C ASN A 103 -2.12 5.14 0.44
N SER A 104 -1.16 5.87 0.99
CA SER A 104 0.13 6.16 0.35
C SER A 104 1.26 6.14 1.38
N VAL A 105 2.48 5.87 0.93
CA VAL A 105 3.70 5.98 1.74
C VAL A 105 4.39 7.30 1.38
N VAL A 106 5.05 7.91 2.34
CA VAL A 106 5.89 9.08 2.14
C VAL A 106 7.28 8.73 2.64
N TYR A 107 8.30 9.02 1.85
CA TYR A 107 9.69 8.90 2.29
C TYR A 107 10.51 10.13 1.94
N TYR A 108 11.67 10.25 2.57
CA TYR A 108 12.60 11.34 2.32
C TYR A 108 13.88 10.84 1.64
N GLU A 109 14.30 11.52 0.58
CA GLU A 109 15.56 11.26 -0.11
C GLU A 109 16.27 12.60 -0.36
N ASN A 110 17.46 12.77 0.22
CA ASN A 110 18.25 14.00 0.07
C ASN A 110 17.46 15.28 0.42
N GLY A 111 16.63 15.21 1.47
CA GLY A 111 15.76 16.32 1.91
C GLY A 111 14.51 16.54 1.07
N LYS A 112 14.29 15.74 0.01
CA LYS A 112 13.08 15.78 -0.81
C LYS A 112 12.02 14.86 -0.25
N LYS A 113 10.79 15.35 -0.17
CA LYS A 113 9.62 14.57 0.26
C LYS A 113 9.00 13.88 -0.96
N VAL A 114 8.98 12.55 -0.96
CA VAL A 114 8.49 11.73 -2.08
C VAL A 114 7.17 11.06 -1.71
N LEU A 115 6.17 11.17 -2.58
CA LEU A 115 4.88 10.49 -2.45
C LEU A 115 4.93 9.14 -3.16
N VAL A 116 4.60 8.06 -2.46
CA VAL A 116 4.59 6.69 -2.98
C VAL A 116 3.18 6.14 -3.01
N LEU A 117 2.83 5.59 -4.16
CA LEU A 117 1.52 5.06 -4.49
C LEU A 117 1.70 3.60 -4.92
N ALA A 118 0.94 2.69 -4.34
CA ALA A 118 0.99 1.26 -4.67
C ALA A 118 -0.43 0.74 -4.92
N LYS A 119 -0.65 0.14 -6.09
CA LYS A 119 -1.91 -0.50 -6.45
C LYS A 119 -1.70 -1.72 -7.34
N GLN A 120 -2.59 -2.68 -7.20
CA GLN A 120 -2.65 -3.89 -8.02
C GLN A 120 -2.91 -3.57 -9.49
N ASP A 121 -4.12 -3.08 -9.79
CA ASP A 121 -4.57 -2.80 -11.16
C ASP A 121 -4.04 -1.45 -11.69
N GLY A 122 -2.97 -0.94 -11.08
CA GLY A 122 -2.42 0.37 -11.34
C GLY A 122 -3.39 1.51 -11.05
N TYR A 123 -3.26 2.60 -11.80
CA TYR A 123 -4.06 3.81 -11.61
C TYR A 123 -4.59 4.33 -12.94
N THR A 124 -5.79 4.93 -12.90
CA THR A 124 -6.31 5.62 -14.07
C THR A 124 -5.44 6.83 -14.40
N ARG A 125 -5.23 7.07 -15.70
CA ARG A 125 -4.49 8.24 -16.23
C ARG A 125 -4.96 9.56 -15.65
N VAL A 126 -6.29 9.72 -15.56
CA VAL A 126 -6.92 10.94 -15.03
C VAL A 126 -6.65 11.08 -13.52
N GLY A 127 -6.76 9.98 -12.77
CA GLY A 127 -6.49 9.96 -11.32
C GLY A 127 -5.05 10.35 -10.99
N ILE A 128 -4.07 9.74 -11.66
CA ILE A 128 -2.64 10.06 -11.47
C ILE A 128 -2.35 11.51 -11.80
N ARG A 129 -2.82 12.02 -12.96
CA ARG A 129 -2.54 13.41 -13.34
C ARG A 129 -3.16 14.41 -12.38
N ARG A 130 -4.38 14.13 -11.89
CA ARG A 130 -5.03 14.96 -10.87
C ARG A 130 -4.23 14.97 -9.57
N LEU A 131 -3.76 13.81 -9.14
CA LEU A 131 -2.97 13.70 -7.92
C LEU A 131 -1.60 14.38 -8.09
N TYR A 132 -0.91 14.15 -9.20
CA TYR A 132 0.35 14.82 -9.53
C TYR A 132 0.21 16.35 -9.53
N ALA A 133 -0.84 16.89 -10.16
CA ALA A 133 -1.09 18.32 -10.16
C ALA A 133 -1.37 18.87 -8.75
N LYS A 134 -2.07 18.10 -7.91
CA LYS A 134 -2.42 18.50 -6.55
C LYS A 134 -1.24 18.42 -5.58
N GLU A 135 -0.35 17.45 -5.75
CA GLU A 135 0.67 17.09 -4.77
C GLU A 135 2.07 17.54 -5.21
N VAL A 136 2.43 17.36 -6.48
CA VAL A 136 3.77 17.68 -6.97
C VAL A 136 3.84 19.10 -7.52
N LEU A 137 2.88 19.50 -8.36
CA LEU A 137 2.88 20.87 -8.91
C LEU A 137 2.56 21.96 -7.88
N SER A 138 1.91 21.60 -6.77
CA SER A 138 1.70 22.48 -5.63
C SER A 138 2.94 22.61 -4.72
N ASN A 139 4.00 21.83 -4.99
CA ASN A 139 5.20 21.69 -4.18
C ASN A 139 4.99 21.09 -2.78
N GLU A 140 3.87 20.40 -2.54
CA GLU A 140 3.70 19.60 -1.31
C GLU A 140 4.65 18.39 -1.29
N PHE A 141 4.90 17.79 -2.47
CA PHE A 141 5.86 16.72 -2.68
C PHE A 141 6.81 17.06 -3.83
N SER A 142 8.06 16.65 -3.72
CA SER A 142 9.06 16.86 -4.76
C SER A 142 8.90 15.88 -5.92
N GLU A 143 8.54 14.64 -5.60
CA GLU A 143 8.39 13.55 -6.56
C GLU A 143 7.18 12.68 -6.21
N MET A 144 6.66 11.96 -7.21
CA MET A 144 5.60 10.97 -7.06
C MET A 144 6.01 9.66 -7.74
N HIS A 145 6.07 8.59 -6.96
CA HIS A 145 6.51 7.27 -7.38
C HIS A 145 5.32 6.31 -7.35
N VAL A 146 5.00 5.72 -8.48
CA VAL A 146 3.89 4.77 -8.63
C VAL A 146 4.45 3.38 -8.83
N TYR A 147 4.06 2.46 -7.95
CA TYR A 147 4.38 1.05 -7.99
C TYR A 147 3.16 0.29 -8.52
N CYS A 148 3.35 -0.39 -9.64
CA CYS A 148 2.38 -1.29 -10.25
C CYS A 148 2.80 -2.73 -9.99
N TYR A 149 1.84 -3.58 -9.67
CA TYR A 149 2.09 -4.95 -9.28
C TYR A 149 2.20 -5.89 -10.48
N ASP A 150 3.27 -6.67 -10.56
CA ASP A 150 3.50 -7.71 -11.60
C ASP A 150 3.15 -7.29 -13.04
N ALA A 151 3.16 -5.98 -13.32
CA ALA A 151 2.83 -5.44 -14.62
C ALA A 151 3.90 -5.91 -15.61
N ASP A 152 3.47 -6.60 -16.66
CA ASP A 152 4.42 -7.11 -17.63
C ASP A 152 5.14 -5.96 -18.36
N LYS A 153 6.20 -6.29 -19.10
CA LYS A 153 7.00 -5.27 -19.79
C LYS A 153 6.16 -4.44 -20.78
N ILE A 154 5.17 -5.06 -21.42
CA ILE A 154 4.30 -4.39 -22.41
C ILE A 154 3.33 -3.45 -21.69
N GLU A 155 2.76 -3.89 -20.58
CA GLU A 155 1.86 -3.11 -19.73
C GLU A 155 2.59 -1.91 -19.12
N MET A 156 3.81 -2.10 -18.63
CA MET A 156 4.65 -1.01 -18.12
C MET A 156 4.97 0.02 -19.21
N ILE A 157 5.23 -0.42 -20.44
CA ILE A 157 5.41 0.49 -21.60
C ILE A 157 4.10 1.24 -21.89
N ARG A 158 2.97 0.55 -21.95
CA ARG A 158 1.65 1.18 -22.19
C ARG A 158 1.31 2.21 -21.11
N LEU A 159 1.53 1.89 -19.84
CA LEU A 159 1.32 2.80 -18.72
C LEU A 159 2.23 4.02 -18.83
N ARG A 160 3.53 3.81 -19.09
CA ARG A 160 4.49 4.88 -19.33
C ARG A 160 4.00 5.79 -20.46
N ASP A 161 3.74 5.25 -21.63
CA ASP A 161 3.33 6.04 -22.80
C ASP A 161 2.00 6.79 -22.50
N ALA A 162 1.05 6.15 -21.83
CA ALA A 162 -0.18 6.83 -21.38
C ALA A 162 0.08 7.98 -20.39
N PHE A 163 1.04 7.85 -19.48
CA PHE A 163 1.31 8.86 -18.47
C PHE A 163 2.14 10.03 -19.01
N TYR A 164 3.20 9.77 -19.77
CA TYR A 164 4.15 10.79 -20.22
C TYR A 164 3.76 11.46 -21.54
N GLU A 165 3.05 10.77 -22.44
CA GLU A 165 2.64 11.39 -23.69
C GLU A 165 1.40 12.28 -23.48
N PRO A 166 1.34 13.50 -24.04
CA PRO A 166 0.09 14.24 -24.14
C PRO A 166 -0.83 13.58 -25.18
N GLU A 167 -2.14 13.48 -24.87
CA GLU A 167 -3.14 13.02 -25.85
C GLU A 167 -3.12 13.96 -27.08
N PRO A 168 -3.07 13.45 -28.32
CA PRO A 168 -3.17 14.28 -29.52
C PRO A 168 -4.42 15.17 -29.45
N GLY A 169 -4.25 16.49 -29.57
CA GLY A 169 -5.35 17.46 -29.54
C GLY A 169 -5.86 17.88 -28.16
N ARG A 170 -5.26 17.43 -27.06
CA ARG A 170 -5.61 17.87 -25.69
C ARG A 170 -4.42 18.51 -24.98
N LYS A 171 -4.60 19.72 -24.44
CA LYS A 171 -3.67 20.41 -23.51
C LYS A 171 -3.60 19.71 -22.13
N LYS A 172 -3.52 18.38 -22.07
CA LYS A 172 -3.42 17.69 -20.78
C LYS A 172 -1.96 17.65 -20.34
N LEU A 173 -1.72 18.04 -19.09
CA LEU A 173 -0.43 18.04 -18.41
C LEU A 173 0.36 16.74 -18.69
N ALA A 174 1.50 16.85 -19.36
CA ALA A 174 2.49 15.78 -19.42
C ALA A 174 3.16 15.66 -18.05
N LEU A 175 3.35 14.42 -17.58
CA LEU A 175 4.07 14.20 -16.33
C LEU A 175 5.57 14.40 -16.60
N ASP A 176 6.24 15.08 -15.68
CA ASP A 176 7.68 15.31 -15.76
C ASP A 176 8.43 14.02 -15.38
N PRO A 177 9.24 13.41 -16.27
CA PRO A 177 9.99 12.19 -15.95
C PRO A 177 10.99 12.34 -14.80
N GLU A 178 11.40 13.56 -14.45
CA GLU A 178 12.28 13.78 -13.29
C GLU A 178 11.51 13.74 -11.97
N LYS A 179 10.20 14.00 -12.00
CA LYS A 179 9.35 14.12 -10.80
C LYS A 179 8.30 13.03 -10.69
N PHE A 180 8.01 12.31 -11.77
CA PHE A 180 7.11 11.18 -11.79
C PHE A 180 7.90 9.94 -12.20
N LYS A 181 7.86 8.89 -11.38
CA LYS A 181 8.54 7.61 -11.65
C LYS A 181 7.55 6.47 -11.55
N LEU A 182 7.65 5.54 -12.49
CA LEU A 182 6.82 4.33 -12.54
C LEU A 182 7.72 3.11 -12.31
N PHE A 183 7.35 2.28 -11.33
CA PHE A 183 8.08 1.08 -10.93
C PHE A 183 7.22 -0.15 -11.12
N ASN A 184 7.82 -1.22 -11.63
CA ASN A 184 7.23 -2.55 -11.52
C ASN A 184 7.64 -3.14 -10.17
N PHE A 185 6.67 -3.59 -9.39
CA PHE A 185 6.88 -4.21 -8.10
C PHE A 185 6.42 -5.66 -8.15
N SER A 186 7.39 -6.56 -8.03
CA SER A 186 7.14 -7.98 -7.86
C SER A 186 7.75 -8.40 -6.52
N PRO A 187 6.97 -8.44 -5.42
CA PRO A 187 7.42 -8.98 -4.18
C PRO A 187 7.63 -10.48 -4.41
N LYS A 188 8.90 -10.89 -4.38
CA LYS A 188 9.32 -12.30 -4.44
C LYS A 188 8.79 -13.16 -3.28
N ALA A 189 7.85 -12.66 -2.49
CA ALA A 189 7.51 -13.11 -1.14
C ALA A 189 6.08 -13.68 -0.99
N PHE A 190 5.23 -13.66 -2.02
CA PHE A 190 3.93 -14.35 -1.92
C PHE A 190 4.01 -15.87 -2.11
N THR A 191 5.16 -16.38 -2.55
CA THR A 191 5.33 -17.79 -2.98
C THR A 191 6.03 -18.68 -1.96
N GLN A 192 6.01 -18.34 -0.68
CA GLN A 192 6.43 -19.30 0.36
C GLN A 192 5.22 -19.76 1.17
N GLU A 193 4.54 -20.78 0.64
CA GLU A 193 4.16 -22.02 1.32
C GLU A 193 3.34 -22.90 0.35
N SER A 194 3.99 -23.94 -0.18
CA SER A 194 3.36 -25.15 -0.72
C SER A 194 3.61 -26.27 0.28
#